data_AF-A0A453QY87-F1
#
_entry.id   AF-A0A453QY87-F1
#
_cell.length_a   1.000
_cell.length_b   1.000
_cell.length_c   1.000
_cell.angle_alpha   90.00
_cell.angle_beta   90.00
_cell.angle_gamma   90.00
#
_symmetry.space_group_name_H-M   'P 1'
#
loop_
_entity.id
_entity.type
_entity.pdbx_description
1 polymer ?
#
loop_
_entity_poly.entity_id
_entity_poly.type
_entity_poly.pdbx_seq_one_letter_code
_entity_poly.pdbx_strand_id
1 'polypeptide(L)'
;QILVLFKANIHKKDCFSGATAIHFAALKGHTRCIRLIAADYVPSLPDFWSIMRGTATGETNKEAFDAANLQRLVNAKSDGGVTPLHLAALHGHAESLQLLLDLGASVSEVTVNDGSTIDLIGSGSTALHYAACGGSAVCCQLLIAAGAHMGAENANG
;
A
#
# COMPACT_ATOMS: atom_id res chain seq x y z
N GLN A 1 -8.78 -10.92 -15.30
CA GLN A 1 -8.80 -11.07 -16.76
C GLN A 1 -9.38 -9.87 -17.53
N ILE A 2 -10.24 -8.99 -16.96
CA ILE A 2 -10.83 -7.86 -17.72
C ILE A 2 -9.90 -6.63 -17.85
N LEU A 3 -9.03 -6.33 -16.86
CA LEU A 3 -8.08 -5.21 -16.98
C LEU A 3 -6.96 -5.43 -18.02
N VAL A 4 -6.58 -6.69 -18.26
CA VAL A 4 -5.53 -7.10 -19.21
C VAL A 4 -5.91 -6.80 -20.66
N LEU A 5 -7.21 -6.82 -20.98
CA LEU A 5 -7.70 -6.64 -22.35
C LEU A 5 -7.61 -5.18 -22.84
N PHE A 6 -7.51 -4.20 -21.93
CA PHE A 6 -7.69 -2.78 -22.28
C PHE A 6 -6.41 -1.94 -22.32
N LYS A 7 -5.20 -2.51 -22.12
CA LYS A 7 -3.96 -1.70 -22.03
C LYS A 7 -4.10 -0.52 -21.06
N ALA A 8 -4.95 -0.66 -20.04
CA ALA A 8 -5.22 0.40 -19.08
C ALA A 8 -3.91 0.65 -18.32
N ASN A 9 -3.37 1.85 -18.48
CA ASN A 9 -2.06 2.18 -17.96
C ASN A 9 -2.17 2.33 -16.43
N ILE A 10 -1.94 1.24 -15.70
CA ILE A 10 -2.08 1.13 -14.23
C ILE A 10 -1.19 2.12 -13.46
N HIS A 11 -0.15 2.64 -14.12
CA HIS A 11 0.76 3.65 -13.60
C HIS A 11 0.32 5.09 -13.86
N LYS A 12 -0.74 5.30 -14.65
CA LYS A 12 -1.19 6.66 -14.96
C LYS A 12 -1.75 7.27 -13.69
N LYS A 13 -1.02 8.22 -13.14
CA LYS A 13 -1.50 9.13 -12.09
C LYS A 13 -2.70 9.89 -12.62
N ASP A 14 -3.74 10.05 -11.81
CA ASP A 14 -4.80 10.98 -12.13
C ASP A 14 -4.22 12.41 -12.21
N CYS A 15 -4.92 13.32 -12.89
CA CYS A 15 -4.47 14.70 -13.05
C CYS A 15 -4.88 15.61 -11.89
N PHE A 16 -5.54 15.07 -10.86
CA PHE A 16 -6.16 15.86 -9.77
C PHE A 16 -5.55 15.60 -8.40
N SER A 17 -4.94 14.44 -8.17
CA SER A 17 -4.41 14.00 -6.87
C SER A 17 -3.14 13.14 -6.99
N GLY A 18 -2.61 12.93 -8.20
CA GLY A 18 -1.45 12.07 -8.42
C GLY A 18 -1.71 10.58 -8.12
N ALA A 19 -2.96 10.20 -7.84
CA ALA A 19 -3.33 8.87 -7.38
C ALA A 19 -3.36 7.86 -8.52
N THR A 20 -2.87 6.65 -8.25
CA THR A 20 -2.91 5.51 -9.18
C THR A 20 -4.08 4.58 -8.86
N ALA A 21 -4.37 3.60 -9.74
CA ALA A 21 -5.48 2.66 -9.56
C ALA A 21 -5.47 1.92 -8.20
N ILE A 22 -4.27 1.63 -7.67
CA ILE A 22 -4.11 0.96 -6.37
C ILE A 22 -4.52 1.84 -5.19
N HIS A 23 -4.38 3.18 -5.29
CA HIS A 23 -4.84 4.11 -4.26
C HIS A 23 -6.36 4.06 -4.12
N PHE A 24 -7.08 4.12 -5.24
CA PHE A 24 -8.55 4.04 -5.22
C PHE A 24 -9.05 2.67 -4.76
N ALA A 25 -8.37 1.58 -5.15
CA ALA A 25 -8.69 0.24 -4.67
C ALA A 25 -8.50 0.11 -3.15
N ALA A 26 -7.42 0.69 -2.61
CA ALA A 26 -7.15 0.72 -1.18
C ALA A 26 -8.16 1.60 -0.41
N LEU A 27 -8.45 2.79 -0.93
CA LEU A 27 -9.43 3.74 -0.40
C LEU A 27 -10.83 3.12 -0.26
N LYS A 28 -11.23 2.26 -1.20
CA LYS A 28 -12.55 1.61 -1.21
C LYS A 28 -12.55 0.21 -0.59
N GLY A 29 -11.41 -0.28 -0.11
CA GLY A 29 -11.33 -1.62 0.47
C GLY A 29 -11.50 -2.75 -0.56
N HIS A 30 -11.25 -2.47 -1.83
CA HIS A 30 -11.42 -3.44 -2.92
C HIS A 30 -10.22 -4.39 -3.01
N THR A 31 -10.09 -5.30 -2.04
CA THR A 31 -9.00 -6.28 -1.93
C THR A 31 -8.77 -7.06 -3.23
N ARG A 32 -9.85 -7.43 -3.93
CA ARG A 32 -9.75 -8.15 -5.21
C ARG A 32 -9.15 -7.30 -6.33
N CYS A 33 -9.45 -6.00 -6.37
CA CYS A 33 -8.85 -5.09 -7.33
C CYS A 33 -7.35 -4.92 -7.06
N ILE A 34 -6.94 -4.82 -5.79
CA ILE A 34 -5.51 -4.77 -5.42
C ILE A 34 -4.81 -6.05 -5.90
N ARG A 35 -5.39 -7.23 -5.68
CA ARG A 35 -4.85 -8.50 -6.19
C ARG A 35 -4.71 -8.51 -7.71
N LEU A 36 -5.72 -8.01 -8.43
CA LEU A 36 -5.70 -7.96 -9.89
C LEU A 36 -4.67 -6.96 -10.42
N ILE A 37 -4.51 -5.80 -9.78
CA ILE A 37 -3.51 -4.79 -10.17
C ILE A 37 -2.10 -5.33 -9.91
N ALA A 38 -1.90 -6.03 -8.78
CA ALA A 38 -0.64 -6.68 -8.49
C ALA A 38 -0.41 -7.94 -9.33
N ALA A 39 -1.43 -8.53 -9.97
CA ALA A 39 -1.31 -9.80 -10.70
C ALA A 39 -0.35 -9.73 -11.88
N ASP A 40 -0.18 -8.58 -12.53
CA ASP A 40 0.82 -8.38 -13.58
C ASP A 40 2.25 -8.48 -13.02
N TYR A 41 2.38 -8.11 -11.74
CA TYR A 41 3.47 -8.33 -10.79
C TYR A 41 3.80 -9.80 -10.59
N VAL A 42 2.71 -10.52 -10.31
CA VAL A 42 2.72 -11.78 -9.57
C VAL A 42 2.74 -12.98 -10.51
N PRO A 43 3.85 -13.73 -10.60
CA PRO A 43 3.92 -14.97 -11.32
C PRO A 43 2.96 -15.94 -10.63
N SER A 44 2.42 -16.86 -11.42
CA SER A 44 1.52 -17.91 -10.97
C SER A 44 2.23 -18.99 -10.14
N LEU A 45 3.09 -18.59 -9.20
CA LEU A 45 3.79 -19.48 -8.29
C LEU A 45 2.89 -19.75 -7.08
N PRO A 46 2.57 -21.02 -6.77
CA PRO A 46 1.78 -21.36 -5.59
C PRO A 46 2.45 -20.86 -4.30
N ASP A 47 3.78 -20.78 -4.30
CA ASP A 47 4.58 -20.33 -3.16
C ASP A 47 4.86 -18.81 -3.15
N PHE A 48 4.32 -18.04 -4.10
CA PHE A 48 4.60 -16.59 -4.21
C PHE A 48 4.39 -15.85 -2.88
N TRP A 49 3.26 -16.10 -2.22
CA TRP A 49 2.93 -15.48 -0.94
C TRP A 49 3.82 -15.97 0.20
N SER A 50 4.35 -17.19 0.12
CA SER A 50 5.33 -17.71 1.08
C SER A 50 6.70 -17.05 0.90
N ILE A 51 7.10 -16.82 -0.35
CA ILE A 51 8.34 -16.12 -0.70
C ILE A 51 8.28 -14.66 -0.23
N MET A 52 7.18 -13.95 -0.52
CA MET A 52 7.02 -12.54 -0.12
C MET A 52 7.01 -12.34 1.40
N ARG A 53 6.42 -13.27 2.16
CA ARG A 53 6.44 -13.23 3.63
C ARG A 53 7.74 -13.72 4.24
N GLY A 54 8.73 -14.14 3.44
CA GLY A 54 9.99 -14.69 3.93
C GLY A 54 9.85 -16.06 4.61
N THR A 55 8.74 -16.77 4.40
CA THR A 55 8.48 -18.09 4.98
C THR A 55 8.89 -19.25 4.07
N ALA A 56 9.36 -18.95 2.86
CA ALA A 56 9.85 -19.96 1.92
C ALA A 56 11.24 -20.48 2.36
N THR A 57 11.32 -21.79 2.60
CA THR A 57 12.52 -22.48 3.09
C THR A 57 13.42 -23.04 1.97
N GLY A 58 13.04 -22.82 0.70
CA GLY A 58 13.76 -23.36 -0.47
C GLY A 58 14.66 -22.34 -1.16
N GLU A 59 15.65 -22.83 -1.91
CA GLU A 59 16.46 -22.07 -2.86
C GLU A 59 15.59 -21.62 -4.05
N THR A 60 14.70 -20.67 -3.83
CA THR A 60 13.77 -20.21 -4.86
C THR A 60 14.44 -19.15 -5.72
N ASN A 61 14.45 -19.38 -7.04
CA ASN A 61 14.90 -18.47 -8.09
C ASN A 61 14.37 -17.04 -7.85
N LYS A 62 15.21 -16.18 -7.26
CA LYS A 62 14.95 -14.75 -7.08
C LYS A 62 14.88 -13.96 -8.39
N GLU A 63 15.10 -14.63 -9.53
CA GLU A 63 15.28 -14.01 -10.84
C GLU A 63 13.99 -13.93 -11.69
N ALA A 64 12.87 -14.52 -11.26
CA ALA A 64 11.65 -14.65 -12.08
C ALA A 64 10.53 -13.64 -11.79
N PHE A 65 10.73 -12.69 -10.87
CA PHE A 65 9.70 -11.72 -10.48
C PHE A 65 10.29 -10.31 -10.46
N ASP A 66 9.60 -9.34 -11.06
CA ASP A 66 9.94 -7.91 -11.01
C ASP A 66 9.67 -7.29 -9.61
N ALA A 67 10.41 -7.72 -8.59
CA ALA A 67 10.07 -7.41 -7.20
C ALA A 67 10.21 -5.91 -6.93
N ALA A 68 11.16 -5.29 -7.64
CA ALA A 68 11.34 -3.86 -7.69
C ALA A 68 10.11 -3.11 -8.24
N ASN A 69 9.46 -3.62 -9.30
CA ASN A 69 8.29 -2.96 -9.86
C ASN A 69 7.06 -3.11 -8.95
N LEU A 70 6.88 -4.28 -8.33
CA LEU A 70 5.83 -4.47 -7.32
C LEU A 70 6.03 -3.53 -6.13
N GLN A 71 7.25 -3.45 -5.60
CA GLN A 71 7.61 -2.53 -4.51
C GLN A 71 7.32 -1.07 -4.87
N ARG A 72 7.67 -0.64 -6.09
CA ARG A 72 7.34 0.69 -6.60
C ARG A 72 5.84 0.93 -6.76
N LEU A 73 5.06 -0.10 -7.09
CA LEU A 73 3.62 -0.01 -7.24
C LEU A 73 2.92 0.14 -5.88
N VAL A 74 3.26 -0.69 -4.89
CA VAL A 74 2.61 -0.69 -3.58
C VAL A 74 3.01 0.51 -2.73
N ASN A 75 4.23 1.03 -2.92
CA ASN A 75 4.74 2.23 -2.27
C ASN A 75 4.62 3.48 -3.16
N ALA A 76 3.82 3.41 -4.21
CA ALA A 76 3.55 4.57 -5.05
C ALA A 76 2.94 5.69 -4.19
N LYS A 77 3.43 6.91 -4.37
CA LYS A 77 2.95 8.10 -3.68
C LYS A 77 2.04 8.92 -4.59
N SER A 78 0.84 9.22 -4.11
CA SER A 78 -0.01 10.27 -4.66
C SER A 78 0.48 11.65 -4.20
N ASP A 79 -0.26 12.68 -4.56
CA ASP A 79 -0.04 14.03 -4.04
C ASP A 79 -0.14 14.01 -2.51
N GLY A 80 0.64 14.87 -1.87
CA GLY A 80 0.85 14.85 -0.42
C GLY A 80 1.62 13.63 0.10
N GLY A 81 2.26 12.83 -0.77
CA GLY A 81 3.07 11.68 -0.35
C GLY A 81 2.27 10.49 0.17
N VAL A 82 0.94 10.52 0.04
CA VAL A 82 0.04 9.48 0.55
C VAL A 82 0.24 8.20 -0.26
N THR A 83 0.30 7.06 0.44
CA THR A 83 0.44 5.73 -0.19
C THR A 83 -0.89 4.96 -0.10
N PRO A 84 -1.07 3.86 -0.87
CA PRO A 84 -2.24 3.01 -0.73
C PRO A 84 -2.42 2.48 0.70
N LEU A 85 -1.32 2.25 1.43
CA LEU A 85 -1.35 1.79 2.81
C LEU A 85 -1.99 2.83 3.76
N HIS A 86 -1.69 4.12 3.59
CA HIS A 86 -2.31 5.22 4.33
C HIS A 86 -3.83 5.24 4.13
N LEU A 87 -4.29 5.11 2.89
CA LEU A 87 -5.73 5.15 2.56
C LEU A 87 -6.48 3.93 3.11
N ALA A 88 -5.90 2.73 2.99
CA ALA A 88 -6.50 1.52 3.59
C ALA A 88 -6.56 1.61 5.12
N ALA A 89 -5.54 2.21 5.75
CA ALA A 89 -5.48 2.42 7.19
C ALA A 89 -6.59 3.38 7.67
N LEU A 90 -6.73 4.55 7.02
CA LEU A 90 -7.72 5.56 7.38
C LEU A 90 -9.16 5.06 7.28
N HIS A 91 -9.47 4.24 6.28
CA HIS A 91 -10.82 3.70 6.12
C HIS A 91 -11.03 2.36 6.84
N GLY A 92 -10.05 1.90 7.62
CA GLY A 92 -10.18 0.68 8.40
C GLY A 92 -10.26 -0.60 7.56
N HIS A 93 -9.78 -0.58 6.33
CA HIS A 93 -9.83 -1.72 5.41
C HIS A 93 -8.73 -2.75 5.71
N ALA A 94 -8.88 -3.45 6.83
CA ALA A 94 -7.90 -4.40 7.36
C ALA A 94 -7.45 -5.47 6.34
N GLU A 95 -8.37 -6.02 5.54
CA GLU A 95 -8.02 -7.00 4.51
C GLU A 95 -7.14 -6.42 3.40
N SER A 96 -7.46 -5.22 2.93
CA SER A 96 -6.65 -4.50 1.93
C SER A 96 -5.29 -4.11 2.52
N LEU A 97 -5.28 -3.67 3.77
CA LEU A 97 -4.06 -3.31 4.49
C LEU A 97 -3.14 -4.51 4.67
N GLN A 98 -3.67 -5.64 5.15
CA GLN A 98 -2.93 -6.91 5.25
C GLN A 98 -2.35 -7.32 3.90
N LEU A 99 -3.15 -7.25 2.83
CA LEU A 99 -2.68 -7.59 1.49
C LEU A 99 -1.56 -6.67 1.00
N LEU A 100 -1.65 -5.37 1.26
CA LEU A 100 -0.60 -4.41 0.90
C LEU A 100 0.70 -4.71 1.67
N LEU A 101 0.61 -5.03 2.96
CA LEU A 101 1.75 -5.45 3.77
C LEU A 101 2.37 -6.76 3.25
N ASP A 102 1.54 -7.75 2.93
CA ASP A 102 1.98 -9.02 2.33
C ASP A 102 2.66 -8.81 0.97
N LEU A 103 2.27 -7.77 0.22
CA LEU A 103 2.90 -7.37 -1.04
C LEU A 103 4.17 -6.51 -0.84
N GLY A 104 4.56 -6.25 0.41
CA GLY A 104 5.78 -5.52 0.75
C GLY A 104 5.62 -4.01 0.85
N ALA A 105 4.42 -3.51 1.16
CA ALA A 105 4.23 -2.09 1.45
C ALA A 105 5.05 -1.66 2.68
N SER A 106 5.71 -0.50 2.57
CA SER A 106 6.52 0.11 3.61
C SER A 106 5.63 0.81 4.65
N VAL A 107 5.79 0.43 5.92
CA VAL A 107 5.09 1.03 7.07
C VAL A 107 5.71 2.35 7.53
N SER A 108 6.93 2.65 7.09
CA SER A 108 7.69 3.85 7.46
C SER A 108 7.49 5.02 6.50
N GLU A 109 6.69 4.87 5.45
CA GLU A 109 6.37 5.99 4.58
C GLU A 109 5.57 7.05 5.34
N VAL A 110 5.88 8.31 5.04
CA VAL A 110 5.23 9.47 5.64
C VAL A 110 4.65 10.38 4.58
N THR A 111 3.55 11.05 4.92
CA THR A 111 2.96 12.11 4.10
C THR A 111 3.85 13.35 4.07
N VAL A 112 3.69 14.17 3.04
CA VAL A 112 4.40 15.43 2.86
C VAL A 112 3.40 16.54 2.59
N ASN A 113 3.70 17.75 3.04
CA ASN A 113 2.93 18.91 2.62
C ASN A 113 3.48 19.40 1.26
N ASP A 114 2.71 19.20 0.20
CA ASP A 114 3.04 19.70 -1.15
C ASP A 114 2.20 20.91 -1.55
N GLY A 115 1.35 21.43 -0.64
CA GLY A 115 0.41 22.51 -0.91
C GLY A 115 -0.76 22.14 -1.81
N SER A 116 -0.82 20.90 -2.30
CA SER A 116 -1.86 20.41 -3.22
C SER A 116 -3.00 19.71 -2.47
N THR A 117 -2.69 19.06 -1.34
CA THR A 117 -3.66 18.30 -0.55
C THR A 117 -3.82 18.89 0.85
N ILE A 118 -5.07 19.11 1.28
CA ILE A 118 -5.40 19.37 2.68
C ILE A 118 -5.26 18.06 3.49
N ASP A 119 -4.03 17.72 3.89
CA ASP A 119 -3.82 16.60 4.81
C ASP A 119 -4.38 16.98 6.19
N LEU A 120 -5.56 16.43 6.50
CA LEU A 120 -6.28 16.68 7.76
C LEU A 120 -5.54 16.10 8.98
N ILE A 121 -4.61 15.17 8.76
CA ILE A 121 -3.88 14.47 9.82
C ILE A 121 -2.56 15.19 10.11
N GLY A 122 -1.96 15.77 9.07
CA GLY A 122 -0.74 16.58 9.15
C GLY A 122 0.42 15.94 8.39
N SER A 123 1.29 16.76 7.83
CA SER A 123 2.49 16.26 7.14
C SER A 123 3.38 15.44 8.07
N GLY A 124 4.11 14.47 7.53
CA GLY A 124 4.91 13.55 8.32
C GLY A 124 4.09 12.41 8.93
N SER A 125 2.81 12.29 8.59
CA SER A 125 1.96 11.23 9.13
C SER A 125 2.29 9.88 8.52
N THR A 126 2.40 8.87 9.37
CA THR A 126 2.55 7.46 8.97
C THR A 126 1.19 6.80 8.76
N ALA A 127 1.18 5.59 8.18
CA ALA A 127 -0.03 4.78 8.08
C ALA A 127 -0.71 4.52 9.45
N LEU A 128 0.06 4.53 10.55
CA LEU A 128 -0.48 4.36 11.90
C LEU A 128 -1.27 5.59 12.37
N HIS A 129 -0.82 6.81 12.05
CA HIS A 129 -1.60 8.03 12.29
C HIS A 129 -2.94 7.99 11.55
N TYR A 130 -2.92 7.51 10.30
CA TYR A 130 -4.11 7.32 9.48
C TYR A 130 -5.06 6.28 10.10
N ALA A 131 -4.56 5.12 10.55
CA ALA A 131 -5.38 4.11 11.23
C ALA A 131 -6.01 4.64 12.52
N ALA A 132 -5.25 5.40 13.31
CA ALA A 132 -5.72 6.01 14.55
C ALA A 132 -6.80 7.08 14.30
N CYS A 133 -6.58 7.97 13.31
CA CYS A 133 -7.57 8.95 12.89
C CYS A 133 -8.86 8.30 12.37
N GLY A 134 -8.73 7.20 11.63
CA GLY A 134 -9.85 6.40 11.15
C GLY A 134 -10.57 5.57 12.23
N GLY A 135 -10.01 5.49 13.45
CA GLY A 135 -10.58 4.74 14.56
C GLY A 135 -10.51 3.21 14.40
N SER A 136 -9.65 2.68 13.53
CA SER A 136 -9.56 1.24 13.28
C SER A 136 -8.50 0.55 14.14
N ALA A 137 -8.94 -0.02 15.27
CA ALA A 137 -8.06 -0.78 16.16
C ALA A 137 -7.39 -1.97 15.46
N VAL A 138 -8.09 -2.63 14.53
CA VAL A 138 -7.55 -3.77 13.77
C VAL A 138 -6.41 -3.31 12.86
N CYS A 139 -6.59 -2.20 12.13
CA CYS A 139 -5.52 -1.66 11.29
C CYS A 139 -4.31 -1.23 12.13
N CYS A 140 -4.53 -0.62 13.30
CA CYS A 140 -3.44 -0.28 14.22
C CYS A 140 -2.65 -1.52 14.65
N GLN A 141 -3.35 -2.60 15.06
CA GLN A 141 -2.70 -3.85 15.46
C GLN A 141 -1.88 -4.47 14.32
N LEU A 142 -2.41 -4.48 13.10
CA LEU A 142 -1.70 -5.00 11.93
C LEU A 142 -0.44 -4.20 11.60
N LEU A 143 -0.52 -2.87 11.67
CA LEU A 143 0.64 -2.00 11.43
C LEU A 143 1.71 -2.16 12.52
N ILE A 144 1.31 -2.26 13.79
CA ILE A 144 2.24 -2.51 14.90
C ILE A 144 2.90 -3.89 14.74
N ALA A 145 2.14 -4.92 14.39
CA ALA A 145 2.68 -6.25 14.12
C ALA A 145 3.65 -6.26 12.93
N ALA A 146 3.44 -5.39 11.95
CA ALA A 146 4.34 -5.17 10.82
C ALA A 146 5.55 -4.26 11.12
N GLY A 147 5.71 -3.82 12.38
CA GLY A 147 6.87 -3.03 12.82
C GLY A 147 6.70 -1.51 12.74
N ALA A 148 5.48 -1.00 12.63
CA ALA A 148 5.25 0.44 12.69
C ALA A 148 5.65 1.03 14.05
N HIS A 149 6.35 2.16 14.04
CA HIS A 149 6.76 2.86 15.26
C HIS A 149 5.55 3.53 15.94
N MET A 150 5.23 3.13 17.16
CA MET A 150 4.11 3.67 17.94
C MET A 150 4.34 5.11 18.40
N GLY A 151 5.61 5.53 18.56
CA GLY A 151 5.99 6.88 18.99
C GLY A 151 6.44 7.77 17.83
N ALA A 152 6.02 7.47 16.60
CA ALA A 152 6.27 8.39 15.49
C ALA A 152 5.41 9.63 15.67
N GLU A 153 6.02 10.81 15.62
CA GLU A 153 5.36 12.11 15.67
C GLU A 153 5.28 12.67 14.25
N ASN A 154 4.15 13.29 13.90
CA ASN A 154 4.02 14.03 12.66
C ASN A 154 4.38 15.51 12.89
N ALA A 155 4.22 16.38 11.89
CA ALA A 155 4.59 17.79 12.01
C ALA A 155 3.76 18.58 13.04
N ASN A 156 2.65 18.02 13.53
CA ASN A 156 1.80 18.64 14.54
C ASN A 156 2.22 18.28 15.99
N GLY A 157 3.24 17.42 16.16
CA GLY A 157 3.64 16.84 17.44
C GLY A 157 2.75 15.67 17.84
#